data_AF-A0A924XAS3-F1
#
_entry.id   AF-A0A924XAS3-F1
#
_cell.length_a   1.000
_cell.length_b   1.000
_cell.length_c   1.000
_cell.angle_alpha   90.00
_cell.angle_beta   90.00
_cell.angle_gamma   90.00
#
_symmetry.space_group_name_H-M   'P 1'
#
loop_
_entity.id
_entity.type
_entity.pdbx_description
1 polymer ?
#
loop_
_entity_poly.entity_id
_entity_poly.type
_entity_poly.pdbx_seq_one_letter_code
_entity_poly.pdbx_strand_id
1 'polypeptide(L)'
;MNTTDSGLGSAGGIYTEQQTVVITNSTISGNSAAGETFLTGGMLNVGPLNNTTVTNCTITNNSALTNGSSGGLSWGNGTTLVRNSIIAANANNSSIPDVGGTFTSSGFNLVGNRGSSIGFTQPTDQFGTGGIALNPMLTSLSNFGGTIPTHSFVNRSSPAIDKGNSSGQTTDARGLPRIFENPTVTNATGGDGADIGAVELQGTTAAGISIGGRVLTANGKGLTNAIVTLTTANGETRTARTSFKGRFGFADIGSGETVILSVKSKHYQFESQALSANEDVNNINFTAQ
;
A
#
# COMPACT_ATOMS: atom_id res chain seq x y z
N MET A 1 -1.38 6.54 16.50
CA MET A 1 -0.31 5.86 17.24
C MET A 1 -0.68 5.91 18.71
N ASN A 2 -1.08 4.77 19.23
CA ASN A 2 -1.37 4.55 20.65
C ASN A 2 -0.33 3.58 21.22
N THR A 3 0.06 3.77 22.48
CA THR A 3 1.02 2.91 23.19
C THR A 3 0.48 2.53 24.56
N THR A 4 0.52 1.25 24.90
CA THR A 4 0.14 0.73 26.22
C THR A 4 1.34 0.04 26.89
N ASP A 5 1.61 0.35 28.16
CA ASP A 5 2.82 -0.08 28.89
C ASP A 5 2.55 -1.03 30.09
N SER A 6 1.30 -1.41 30.39
CA SER A 6 1.03 -2.27 31.56
C SER A 6 -0.28 -3.06 31.49
N GLY A 7 -0.19 -4.39 31.70
CA GLY A 7 -1.32 -5.30 31.89
C GLY A 7 -1.17 -6.64 31.15
N LEU A 8 -1.65 -7.74 31.75
CA LEU A 8 -1.83 -9.02 31.03
C LEU A 8 -2.91 -8.84 29.94
N GLY A 9 -2.62 -9.25 28.70
CA GLY A 9 -3.59 -9.17 27.61
C GLY A 9 -3.91 -7.73 27.18
N SER A 10 -2.91 -6.98 26.72
CA SER A 10 -3.07 -5.58 26.27
C SER A 10 -3.02 -5.45 24.74
N ALA A 11 -3.77 -4.47 24.21
CA ALA A 11 -3.65 -4.03 22.82
C ALA A 11 -3.20 -2.57 22.71
N GLY A 12 -2.25 -2.31 21.80
CA GLY A 12 -1.79 -0.96 21.50
C GLY A 12 -2.87 -0.13 20.81
N GLY A 13 -3.59 -0.71 19.84
CA GLY A 13 -4.60 -0.02 19.05
C GLY A 13 -6.02 -0.18 19.61
N ILE A 14 -6.61 -1.38 19.44
CA ILE A 14 -8.00 -1.67 19.79
C ILE A 14 -8.05 -2.88 20.73
N TYR A 15 -8.71 -2.72 21.87
CA TYR A 15 -9.03 -3.79 22.80
C TYR A 15 -10.54 -4.02 22.84
N THR A 16 -10.98 -5.27 22.68
CA THR A 16 -12.41 -5.62 22.73
C THR A 16 -12.64 -6.82 23.65
N GLU A 17 -13.67 -6.77 24.48
CA GLU A 17 -13.98 -7.84 25.44
C GLU A 17 -15.49 -8.15 25.51
N GLN A 18 -15.87 -9.38 25.16
CA GLN A 18 -17.25 -9.88 25.26
C GLN A 18 -18.29 -9.07 24.45
N GLN A 19 -17.90 -8.55 23.28
CA GLN A 19 -18.76 -7.72 22.42
C GLN A 19 -18.67 -8.13 20.95
N THR A 20 -19.64 -7.68 20.15
CA THR A 20 -19.56 -7.75 18.69
C THR A 20 -18.91 -6.47 18.16
N VAL A 21 -17.88 -6.61 17.32
CA VAL A 21 -17.18 -5.47 16.71
C VAL A 21 -17.10 -5.65 15.21
N VAL A 22 -17.43 -4.61 14.45
CA VAL A 22 -17.34 -4.60 12.99
C VAL A 22 -16.39 -3.48 12.57
N ILE A 23 -15.33 -3.87 11.85
CA ILE A 23 -14.34 -2.95 11.31
C ILE A 23 -14.33 -3.13 9.80
N THR A 24 -14.66 -2.04 9.10
CA THR A 24 -14.77 -2.03 7.64
C THR A 24 -14.00 -0.84 7.08
N ASN A 25 -13.31 -1.03 5.94
CA ASN A 25 -12.64 0.04 5.19
C ASN A 25 -11.72 0.91 6.08
N SER A 26 -11.00 0.28 7.01
CA SER A 26 -10.22 0.97 8.04
C SER A 26 -8.74 0.64 7.96
N THR A 27 -7.89 1.58 8.38
CA THR A 27 -6.47 1.33 8.60
C THR A 27 -6.16 1.41 10.09
N ILE A 28 -5.51 0.38 10.62
CA ILE A 28 -5.02 0.34 12.00
C ILE A 28 -3.50 0.25 11.92
N SER A 29 -2.80 1.34 12.19
CA SER A 29 -1.34 1.37 12.06
C SER A 29 -0.61 2.21 13.09
N GLY A 30 0.66 1.85 13.30
CA GLY A 30 1.56 2.58 14.19
C GLY A 30 1.19 2.45 15.67
N ASN A 31 0.50 1.38 16.09
CA ASN A 31 0.17 1.17 17.50
C ASN A 31 1.12 0.15 18.13
N SER A 32 1.44 0.32 19.40
CA SER A 32 2.39 -0.53 20.11
C SER A 32 1.88 -1.01 21.46
N ALA A 33 2.19 -2.26 21.80
CA ALA A 33 1.94 -2.84 23.11
C ALA A 33 3.26 -3.33 23.74
N ALA A 34 3.51 -2.85 24.96
CA ALA A 34 4.60 -3.27 25.82
C ALA A 34 4.02 -3.81 27.14
N GLY A 35 4.63 -4.88 27.68
CA GLY A 35 4.09 -5.61 28.83
C GLY A 35 4.64 -7.04 28.92
N GLU A 36 4.02 -7.88 29.74
CA GLU A 36 4.56 -9.19 30.11
C GLU A 36 4.24 -10.29 29.09
N THR A 37 2.95 -10.65 28.91
CA THR A 37 2.52 -11.77 28.04
C THR A 37 1.18 -11.51 27.32
N PHE A 38 0.99 -12.16 26.16
CA PHE A 38 -0.22 -12.10 25.32
C PHE A 38 -0.58 -10.69 24.79
N LEU A 39 0.40 -9.99 24.22
CA LEU A 39 0.21 -8.63 23.73
C LEU A 39 -0.20 -8.61 22.25
N THR A 40 -0.88 -7.53 21.84
CA THR A 40 -1.04 -7.22 20.42
C THR A 40 -0.80 -5.76 20.11
N GLY A 41 0.02 -5.47 19.09
CA GLY A 41 0.22 -4.08 18.67
C GLY A 41 -1.05 -3.44 18.13
N GLY A 42 -1.69 -4.10 17.16
CA GLY A 42 -2.88 -3.58 16.47
C GLY A 42 -4.17 -3.79 17.25
N MET A 43 -4.75 -4.99 17.20
CA MET A 43 -6.05 -5.29 17.81
C MET A 43 -6.05 -6.62 18.58
N LEU A 44 -6.62 -6.61 19.79
CA LEU A 44 -6.82 -7.79 20.62
C LEU A 44 -8.31 -8.01 20.90
N ASN A 45 -8.79 -9.21 20.57
CA ASN A 45 -10.15 -9.64 20.86
C ASN A 45 -10.17 -10.69 21.98
N VAL A 46 -10.90 -10.42 23.06
CA VAL A 46 -10.97 -11.25 24.26
C VAL A 46 -12.41 -11.67 24.58
N GLY A 47 -12.57 -12.88 25.13
CA GLY A 47 -13.82 -13.39 25.67
C GLY A 47 -14.61 -14.28 24.71
N PRO A 48 -15.26 -15.36 25.19
CA PRO A 48 -15.89 -16.38 24.34
C PRO A 48 -17.10 -15.86 23.54
N LEU A 49 -17.70 -14.75 23.95
CA LEU A 49 -18.84 -14.11 23.28
C LEU A 49 -18.40 -13.04 22.26
N ASN A 50 -17.10 -12.83 22.09
CA ASN A 50 -16.60 -11.83 21.16
C ASN A 50 -16.79 -12.32 19.71
N ASN A 51 -17.46 -11.51 18.90
CA ASN A 51 -17.62 -11.76 17.47
C ASN A 51 -17.11 -10.54 16.70
N THR A 52 -15.88 -10.63 16.22
CA THR A 52 -15.26 -9.53 15.49
C THR A 52 -15.23 -9.82 14.00
N THR A 53 -15.72 -8.88 13.20
CA THR A 53 -15.62 -8.92 11.73
C THR A 53 -14.67 -7.84 11.25
N VAL A 54 -13.66 -8.24 10.48
CA VAL A 54 -12.68 -7.36 9.86
C VAL A 54 -12.78 -7.51 8.34
N THR A 55 -13.25 -6.46 7.67
CA THR A 55 -13.46 -6.49 6.21
C THR A 55 -12.79 -5.30 5.55
N ASN A 56 -12.06 -5.50 4.45
CA ASN A 56 -11.41 -4.42 3.71
C ASN A 56 -10.55 -3.55 4.63
N CYS A 57 -9.74 -4.15 5.51
CA CYS A 57 -8.91 -3.40 6.44
C CYS A 57 -7.43 -3.57 6.13
N THR A 58 -6.64 -2.58 6.52
CA THR A 58 -5.17 -2.65 6.50
C THR A 58 -4.64 -2.50 7.92
N ILE A 59 -4.14 -3.58 8.51
CA ILE A 59 -3.55 -3.64 9.84
C ILE A 59 -2.03 -3.83 9.67
N THR A 60 -1.27 -2.74 9.82
CA THR A 60 0.15 -2.70 9.47
C THR A 60 0.96 -1.81 10.39
N ASN A 61 2.28 -2.00 10.44
CA ASN A 61 3.19 -1.17 11.24
C ASN A 61 2.80 -1.07 12.73
N ASN A 62 2.11 -2.09 13.27
CA ASN A 62 1.86 -2.20 14.70
C ASN A 62 2.93 -3.10 15.34
N SER A 63 3.19 -2.97 16.64
CA SER A 63 4.26 -3.71 17.31
C SER A 63 3.87 -4.27 18.68
N ALA A 64 4.37 -5.46 18.98
CA ALA A 64 4.39 -6.02 20.32
C ALA A 64 5.83 -6.42 20.68
N LEU A 65 6.21 -6.30 21.96
CA LEU A 65 7.62 -6.42 22.37
C LEU A 65 8.01 -7.80 22.92
N THR A 66 7.07 -8.70 23.19
CA THR A 66 7.36 -10.00 23.84
C THR A 66 6.99 -11.20 22.98
N ASN A 67 7.74 -12.30 23.13
CA ASN A 67 7.45 -13.57 22.47
C ASN A 67 6.08 -14.13 22.90
N GLY A 68 5.37 -14.79 21.98
CA GLY A 68 3.99 -15.24 22.21
C GLY A 68 2.92 -14.16 21.99
N SER A 69 3.34 -12.97 21.54
CA SER A 69 2.46 -11.88 21.10
C SER A 69 2.21 -11.94 19.59
N SER A 70 1.38 -11.04 19.08
CA SER A 70 1.29 -10.74 17.65
C SER A 70 1.43 -9.24 17.37
N GLY A 71 1.94 -8.89 16.19
CA GLY A 71 2.08 -7.50 15.80
C GLY A 71 0.74 -6.87 15.44
N GLY A 72 -0.05 -7.54 14.61
CA GLY A 72 -1.25 -7.00 13.98
C GLY A 72 -2.53 -7.32 14.72
N LEU A 73 -2.98 -8.57 14.66
CA LEU A 73 -4.28 -8.99 15.17
C LEU A 73 -4.17 -10.29 15.96
N SER A 74 -4.53 -10.26 17.24
CA SER A 74 -4.64 -11.47 18.05
C SER A 74 -6.03 -11.69 18.57
N TRP A 75 -6.29 -12.95 18.82
CA TRP A 75 -7.51 -13.47 19.36
C TRP A 75 -7.21 -14.36 20.56
N GLY A 76 -7.90 -14.08 21.68
CA GLY A 76 -7.81 -14.87 22.91
C GLY A 76 -8.90 -15.93 23.05
N ASN A 77 -10.17 -15.61 22.68
CA ASN A 77 -11.37 -16.48 22.73
C ASN A 77 -12.53 -15.85 21.89
N GLY A 78 -13.51 -16.63 21.40
CA GLY A 78 -14.62 -16.14 20.53
C GLY A 78 -14.48 -16.45 19.02
N THR A 79 -15.07 -15.64 18.13
CA THR A 79 -14.89 -15.77 16.66
C THR A 79 -14.32 -14.48 16.08
N THR A 80 -13.28 -14.59 15.25
CA THR A 80 -12.77 -13.46 14.44
C THR A 80 -12.89 -13.81 12.97
N LEU A 81 -13.84 -13.17 12.28
CA LEU A 81 -14.06 -13.30 10.84
C LEU A 81 -13.21 -12.26 10.11
N VAL A 82 -12.42 -12.70 9.12
CA VAL A 82 -11.56 -11.81 8.33
C VAL A 82 -11.84 -12.00 6.85
N ARG A 83 -12.00 -10.89 6.13
CA ARG A 83 -12.26 -10.87 4.70
C ARG A 83 -11.51 -9.74 4.02
N ASN A 84 -10.94 -10.01 2.84
CA ASN A 84 -10.38 -8.99 1.95
C ASN A 84 -9.45 -7.98 2.66
N SER A 85 -8.68 -8.44 3.66
CA SER A 85 -7.91 -7.57 4.55
C SER A 85 -6.43 -7.89 4.54
N ILE A 86 -5.61 -6.84 4.67
CA ILE A 86 -4.16 -6.95 4.86
C ILE A 86 -3.87 -6.93 6.36
N ILE A 87 -3.17 -7.95 6.85
CA ILE A 87 -2.61 -8.01 8.20
C ILE A 87 -1.13 -8.38 8.05
N ALA A 88 -0.31 -7.37 7.77
CA ALA A 88 1.06 -7.60 7.33
C ALA A 88 1.99 -6.42 7.64
N ALA A 89 3.29 -6.67 7.61
CA ALA A 89 4.33 -5.69 7.95
C ALA A 89 4.14 -5.05 9.33
N ASN A 90 3.61 -5.82 10.29
CA ASN A 90 3.72 -5.50 11.70
C ASN A 90 5.10 -5.95 12.22
N ALA A 91 5.54 -5.38 13.33
CA ALA A 91 6.94 -5.46 13.76
C ALA A 91 7.38 -6.88 14.17
N ASN A 92 8.70 -7.10 14.09
CA ASN A 92 9.38 -8.35 14.47
C ASN A 92 8.89 -9.58 13.70
N ASN A 93 8.52 -9.42 12.43
CA ASN A 93 7.83 -10.42 11.61
C ASN A 93 8.55 -11.78 11.42
N SER A 94 9.77 -11.94 11.95
CA SER A 94 10.49 -13.21 12.02
C SER A 94 10.31 -13.97 13.35
N SER A 95 10.06 -13.26 14.46
CA SER A 95 9.88 -13.83 15.81
C SER A 95 8.48 -13.62 16.39
N ILE A 96 7.77 -12.59 15.92
CA ILE A 96 6.42 -12.21 16.32
C ILE A 96 5.57 -12.19 15.05
N PRO A 97 4.54 -13.06 14.94
CA PRO A 97 3.71 -13.11 13.75
C PRO A 97 2.79 -11.88 13.64
N ASP A 98 2.31 -11.62 12.42
CA ASP A 98 1.32 -10.58 12.15
C ASP A 98 -0.04 -10.91 12.80
N VAL A 99 -0.33 -12.20 13.00
CA VAL A 99 -1.56 -12.69 13.61
C VAL A 99 -1.28 -13.76 14.67
N GLY A 100 -2.11 -13.81 15.71
CA GLY A 100 -2.05 -14.83 16.76
C GLY A 100 -3.43 -15.37 17.13
N GLY A 101 -3.65 -16.68 16.93
CA GLY A 101 -4.87 -17.37 17.37
C GLY A 101 -5.59 -18.11 16.23
N THR A 102 -6.90 -18.31 16.40
CA THR A 102 -7.78 -18.97 15.43
C THR A 102 -8.67 -17.94 14.77
N PHE A 103 -8.77 -18.03 13.44
CA PHE A 103 -9.59 -17.13 12.62
C PHE A 103 -10.62 -17.93 11.82
N THR A 104 -11.64 -17.23 11.33
CA THR A 104 -12.47 -17.72 10.23
C THR A 104 -12.22 -16.81 9.05
N SER A 105 -11.77 -17.38 7.92
CA SER A 105 -11.57 -16.61 6.71
C SER A 105 -12.80 -16.68 5.80
N SER A 106 -13.27 -15.51 5.35
CA SER A 106 -14.18 -15.38 4.21
C SER A 106 -13.45 -15.13 2.88
N GLY A 107 -12.14 -15.36 2.85
CA GLY A 107 -11.29 -15.29 1.68
C GLY A 107 -10.68 -13.91 1.41
N PHE A 108 -9.78 -13.91 0.44
CA PHE A 108 -9.09 -12.74 -0.09
C PHE A 108 -8.22 -12.02 0.95
N ASN A 109 -7.70 -12.71 1.97
CA ASN A 109 -6.86 -12.07 2.98
C ASN A 109 -5.37 -12.13 2.60
N LEU A 110 -4.59 -11.15 3.04
CA LEU A 110 -3.14 -11.15 2.92
C LEU A 110 -2.52 -11.03 4.31
N VAL A 111 -1.89 -12.10 4.77
CA VAL A 111 -1.22 -12.16 6.08
C VAL A 111 0.29 -12.25 5.88
N GLY A 112 1.05 -11.29 6.39
CA GLY A 112 2.50 -11.25 6.13
C GLY A 112 3.23 -12.45 6.72
N ASN A 113 3.13 -12.64 8.03
CA ASN A 113 3.53 -13.85 8.74
C ASN A 113 2.36 -14.40 9.54
N ARG A 114 1.84 -15.56 9.12
CA ARG A 114 0.73 -16.22 9.82
C ARG A 114 1.15 -16.85 11.16
N GLY A 115 2.44 -17.13 11.34
CA GLY A 115 2.94 -17.89 12.48
C GLY A 115 2.25 -19.26 12.59
N SER A 116 1.84 -19.61 13.80
CA SER A 116 1.08 -20.83 14.11
C SER A 116 -0.44 -20.66 14.00
N SER A 117 -0.92 -19.48 13.59
CA SER A 117 -2.36 -19.22 13.51
C SER A 117 -3.05 -20.11 12.48
N ILE A 118 -4.29 -20.48 12.76
CA ILE A 118 -5.12 -21.34 11.90
C ILE A 118 -6.37 -20.57 11.41
N GLY A 119 -6.97 -21.03 10.31
CA GLY A 119 -8.25 -20.50 9.81
C GLY A 119 -8.19 -19.67 8.52
N PHE A 120 -7.00 -19.21 8.12
CA PHE A 120 -6.75 -18.68 6.78
C PHE A 120 -6.51 -19.83 5.81
N THR A 121 -7.59 -20.49 5.40
CA THR A 121 -7.58 -21.72 4.57
C THR A 121 -8.36 -21.58 3.28
N GLN A 122 -8.92 -20.40 2.98
CA GLN A 122 -9.60 -20.21 1.70
C GLN A 122 -8.57 -20.19 0.57
N PRO A 123 -8.90 -20.69 -0.64
CA PRO A 123 -7.98 -20.67 -1.77
C PRO A 123 -7.49 -19.26 -2.17
N THR A 124 -8.22 -18.22 -1.76
CA THR A 124 -7.92 -16.82 -2.02
C THR A 124 -7.16 -16.14 -0.89
N ASP A 125 -6.87 -16.86 0.21
CA ASP A 125 -5.98 -16.35 1.25
C ASP A 125 -4.52 -16.49 0.82
N GLN A 126 -3.75 -15.43 1.05
CA GLN A 126 -2.32 -15.37 0.83
C GLN A 126 -1.63 -15.19 2.18
N PHE A 127 -0.58 -15.97 2.43
CA PHE A 127 0.21 -15.76 3.64
C PHE A 127 1.68 -16.17 3.50
N GLY A 128 2.54 -15.49 4.25
CA GLY A 128 3.92 -15.89 4.46
C GLY A 128 4.15 -16.56 5.82
N THR A 129 5.42 -16.76 6.15
CA THR A 129 5.90 -17.40 7.39
C THR A 129 6.97 -16.54 8.06
N GLY A 130 7.40 -16.87 9.28
CA GLY A 130 8.47 -16.15 9.96
C GLY A 130 9.82 -16.18 9.23
N GLY A 131 10.07 -17.21 8.41
CA GLY A 131 11.30 -17.28 7.59
C GLY A 131 11.20 -16.46 6.29
N ILE A 132 10.01 -16.37 5.70
CA ILE A 132 9.73 -15.61 4.48
C ILE A 132 8.35 -14.98 4.64
N ALA A 133 8.32 -13.78 5.21
CA ALA A 133 7.09 -13.02 5.35
C ALA A 133 6.64 -12.48 3.98
N LEU A 134 5.33 -12.53 3.72
CA LEU A 134 4.73 -11.98 2.52
C LEU A 134 4.63 -10.44 2.67
N ASN A 135 5.37 -9.70 1.85
CA ASN A 135 5.37 -8.25 1.92
C ASN A 135 4.21 -7.68 1.09
N PRO A 136 3.26 -6.92 1.69
CA PRO A 136 2.17 -6.28 0.94
C PRO A 136 2.63 -5.08 0.10
N MET A 137 3.90 -4.67 0.20
CA MET A 137 4.49 -3.53 -0.53
C MET A 137 3.72 -2.23 -0.30
N LEU A 138 3.45 -1.93 0.98
CA LEU A 138 2.73 -0.72 1.38
C LEU A 138 3.64 0.51 1.43
N THR A 139 3.08 1.67 1.11
CA THR A 139 3.71 2.98 1.32
C THR A 139 3.68 3.37 2.80
N SER A 140 4.37 4.47 3.16
CA SER A 140 4.10 5.17 4.40
C SER A 140 2.65 5.68 4.47
N LEU A 141 2.19 5.97 5.69
CA LEU A 141 0.86 6.55 5.93
C LEU A 141 0.83 7.99 5.38
N SER A 142 -0.07 8.28 4.45
CA SER A 142 -0.22 9.61 3.83
C SER A 142 -1.61 9.77 3.21
N ASN A 143 -1.92 10.97 2.69
CA ASN A 143 -3.17 11.25 1.99
C ASN A 143 -3.05 10.86 0.52
N PHE A 144 -3.57 9.69 0.15
CA PHE A 144 -3.56 9.18 -1.23
C PHE A 144 -4.85 9.52 -1.99
N GLY A 145 -5.25 10.79 -2.01
CA GLY A 145 -6.46 11.25 -2.73
C GLY A 145 -7.77 11.21 -1.94
N GLY A 146 -7.72 10.98 -0.62
CA GLY A 146 -8.87 11.05 0.28
C GLY A 146 -8.66 12.03 1.44
N THR A 147 -9.66 12.15 2.31
CA THR A 147 -9.62 13.02 3.51
C THR A 147 -9.03 12.34 4.74
N ILE A 148 -8.73 11.05 4.65
CA ILE A 148 -8.10 10.28 5.72
C ILE A 148 -6.74 9.73 5.25
N PRO A 149 -5.70 9.79 6.10
CA PRO A 149 -4.44 9.13 5.79
C PRO A 149 -4.63 7.61 5.69
N THR A 150 -4.06 6.99 4.66
CA THR A 150 -4.09 5.54 4.42
C THR A 150 -2.72 5.03 4.01
N HIS A 151 -2.54 3.71 4.02
CA HIS A 151 -1.40 3.06 3.36
C HIS A 151 -1.84 2.63 1.96
N SER A 152 -1.14 3.11 0.93
CA SER A 152 -1.32 2.66 -0.45
C SER A 152 -0.25 1.63 -0.82
N PHE A 153 -0.18 1.22 -2.08
CA PHE A 153 0.84 0.32 -2.60
C PHE A 153 1.99 1.10 -3.25
N VAL A 154 3.22 0.63 -3.06
CA VAL A 154 4.43 1.23 -3.63
C VAL A 154 4.41 1.12 -5.17
N ASN A 155 3.90 0.00 -5.70
CA ASN A 155 3.73 -0.21 -7.14
C ASN A 155 2.80 -1.40 -7.43
N ARG A 156 2.55 -1.64 -8.72
CA ARG A 156 1.68 -2.69 -9.27
C ARG A 156 2.14 -4.14 -9.04
N SER A 157 3.36 -4.36 -8.54
CA SER A 157 3.85 -5.70 -8.22
C SER A 157 3.42 -6.18 -6.83
N SER A 158 2.63 -5.40 -6.09
CA SER A 158 2.11 -5.83 -4.80
C SER A 158 1.26 -7.10 -4.92
N PRO A 159 1.44 -8.10 -4.04
CA PRO A 159 0.59 -9.29 -3.99
C PRO A 159 -0.87 -8.99 -3.58
N ALA A 160 -1.19 -7.77 -3.14
CA ALA A 160 -2.55 -7.38 -2.81
C ALA A 160 -3.37 -6.93 -4.03
N ILE A 161 -2.70 -6.55 -5.12
CA ILE A 161 -3.35 -5.88 -6.25
C ILE A 161 -4.16 -6.87 -7.10
N ASP A 162 -5.42 -6.52 -7.36
CA ASP A 162 -6.46 -7.33 -8.01
C ASP A 162 -6.66 -8.72 -7.39
N LYS A 163 -6.17 -8.92 -6.16
CA LYS A 163 -6.30 -10.20 -5.46
C LYS A 163 -7.46 -10.24 -4.49
N GLY A 164 -8.30 -9.21 -4.52
CA GLY A 164 -9.43 -9.01 -3.63
C GLY A 164 -10.79 -9.31 -4.26
N ASN A 165 -11.83 -8.99 -3.48
CA ASN A 165 -13.20 -9.00 -3.96
C ASN A 165 -14.04 -7.93 -3.21
N SER A 166 -14.67 -7.02 -3.96
CA SER A 166 -15.42 -5.89 -3.40
C SER A 166 -16.66 -6.31 -2.60
N SER A 167 -17.28 -7.45 -2.92
CA SER A 167 -18.59 -7.87 -2.41
C SER A 167 -19.66 -6.78 -2.49
N GLY A 168 -19.68 -6.06 -3.62
CA GLY A 168 -20.67 -5.02 -3.88
C GLY A 168 -20.40 -3.69 -3.18
N GLN A 169 -19.28 -3.55 -2.46
CA GLN A 169 -18.83 -2.24 -2.00
C GLN A 169 -18.41 -1.39 -3.21
N THR A 170 -18.89 -0.16 -3.28
CA THR A 170 -18.62 0.74 -4.41
C THR A 170 -17.42 1.65 -4.18
N THR A 171 -17.05 1.88 -2.92
CA THR A 171 -15.93 2.76 -2.56
C THR A 171 -14.98 2.15 -1.53
N ASP A 172 -13.72 2.59 -1.56
CA ASP A 172 -12.69 2.25 -0.59
C ASP A 172 -12.70 3.21 0.63
N ALA A 173 -11.72 3.08 1.53
CA ALA A 173 -11.60 3.91 2.72
C ALA A 173 -11.49 5.42 2.45
N ARG A 174 -11.06 5.81 1.25
CA ARG A 174 -10.91 7.21 0.82
C ARG A 174 -12.19 7.75 0.17
N GLY A 175 -13.18 6.90 -0.08
CA GLY A 175 -14.35 7.22 -0.89
C GLY A 175 -14.11 7.12 -2.40
N LEU A 176 -12.98 6.55 -2.83
CA LEU A 176 -12.67 6.34 -4.25
C LEU A 176 -13.25 5.00 -4.73
N PRO A 177 -13.47 4.79 -6.04
CA PRO A 177 -14.02 3.54 -6.57
C PRO A 177 -13.29 2.30 -6.04
N ARG A 178 -14.05 1.28 -5.59
CA ARG A 178 -13.49 0.06 -4.98
C ARG A 178 -13.06 -1.00 -5.99
N ILE A 179 -13.45 -0.85 -7.24
CA ILE A 179 -13.03 -1.73 -8.33
C ILE A 179 -12.33 -0.86 -9.35
N PHE A 180 -11.03 -1.09 -9.53
CA PHE A 180 -10.25 -0.54 -10.61
C PHE A 180 -9.43 -1.67 -11.24
N GLU A 181 -9.87 -2.16 -12.40
CA GLU A 181 -9.17 -3.25 -13.09
C GLU A 181 -7.81 -2.79 -13.64
N ASN A 182 -6.74 -3.46 -13.23
CA ASN A 182 -5.43 -3.28 -13.82
C ASN A 182 -5.17 -4.36 -14.89
N PRO A 183 -5.12 -3.99 -16.19
CA PRO A 183 -5.05 -4.97 -17.29
C PRO A 183 -3.75 -5.80 -17.32
N THR A 184 -2.74 -5.42 -16.54
CA THR A 184 -1.46 -6.12 -16.47
C THR A 184 -1.37 -7.15 -15.33
N VAL A 185 -2.35 -7.15 -14.42
CA VAL A 185 -2.41 -8.07 -13.29
C VAL A 185 -3.65 -8.94 -13.45
N THR A 186 -3.48 -10.25 -13.33
CA THR A 186 -4.62 -11.17 -13.40
C THR A 186 -5.36 -11.19 -12.07
N ASN A 187 -6.68 -11.06 -12.09
CA ASN A 187 -7.50 -11.15 -10.88
C ASN A 187 -7.32 -12.49 -10.16
N ALA A 188 -7.48 -12.50 -8.83
CA ALA A 188 -7.63 -13.75 -8.09
C ALA A 188 -8.86 -14.53 -8.60
N THR A 189 -8.81 -15.87 -8.53
CA THR A 189 -9.98 -16.69 -8.84
C THR A 189 -11.16 -16.30 -7.94
N GLY A 190 -12.29 -15.91 -8.54
CA GLY A 190 -13.46 -15.41 -7.81
C GLY A 190 -13.33 -13.96 -7.32
N GLY A 191 -12.22 -13.29 -7.62
CA GLY A 191 -12.04 -11.85 -7.44
C GLY A 191 -12.74 -11.04 -8.54
N ASP A 192 -13.01 -9.77 -8.27
CA ASP A 192 -13.70 -8.84 -9.17
C ASP A 192 -12.81 -7.66 -9.61
N GLY A 193 -11.50 -7.80 -9.46
CA GLY A 193 -10.52 -6.74 -9.74
C GLY A 193 -10.30 -5.78 -8.58
N ALA A 194 -10.98 -5.97 -7.43
CA ALA A 194 -10.66 -5.21 -6.23
C ALA A 194 -9.31 -5.65 -5.63
N ASP A 195 -8.65 -4.73 -4.93
CA ASP A 195 -7.46 -4.99 -4.14
C ASP A 195 -7.80 -5.53 -2.74
N ILE A 196 -6.91 -6.34 -2.19
CA ILE A 196 -6.96 -6.72 -0.77
C ILE A 196 -6.61 -5.50 0.09
N GLY A 197 -7.39 -5.22 1.13
CA GLY A 197 -7.09 -4.17 2.12
C GLY A 197 -8.08 -3.00 2.15
N ALA A 198 -7.68 -1.90 2.79
CA ALA A 198 -8.53 -0.72 2.96
C ALA A 198 -8.64 0.18 1.74
N VAL A 199 -7.68 0.09 0.82
CA VAL A 199 -7.60 0.97 -0.34
C VAL A 199 -7.56 0.16 -1.62
N GLU A 200 -8.07 0.79 -2.68
CA GLU A 200 -7.94 0.33 -4.06
C GLU A 200 -6.84 1.10 -4.76
N LEU A 201 -5.89 0.45 -5.43
CA LEU A 201 -4.94 1.14 -6.28
C LEU A 201 -5.69 1.74 -7.47
N GLN A 202 -5.98 3.03 -7.37
CA GLN A 202 -6.52 3.76 -8.49
C GLN A 202 -5.49 3.75 -9.61
N GLY A 203 -5.89 3.31 -10.80
CA GLY A 203 -5.11 3.63 -11.97
C GLY A 203 -5.42 5.05 -12.45
N THR A 204 -4.55 5.53 -13.31
CA THR A 204 -4.80 6.74 -14.06
C THR A 204 -5.91 6.41 -15.06
N THR A 205 -7.11 6.92 -14.83
CA THR A 205 -8.27 6.66 -15.70
C THR A 205 -8.17 7.39 -17.05
N ALA A 206 -7.18 8.27 -17.22
CA ALA A 206 -6.77 8.76 -18.53
C ALA A 206 -5.75 7.79 -19.12
N ALA A 207 -5.85 7.50 -20.43
CA ALA A 207 -4.69 7.06 -21.19
C ALA A 207 -3.50 7.91 -20.73
N GLY A 208 -2.48 7.27 -20.17
CA GLY A 208 -1.45 7.95 -19.40
C GLY A 208 -0.94 9.19 -20.09
N ILE A 209 -0.94 10.33 -19.39
CA ILE A 209 -0.47 11.57 -20.00
C ILE A 209 0.99 11.37 -20.40
N SER A 210 1.26 11.64 -21.67
CA SER A 210 2.60 11.58 -22.23
C SER A 210 3.27 12.94 -22.08
N ILE A 211 4.40 12.96 -21.37
CA ILE A 211 5.26 14.13 -21.24
C ILE A 211 6.53 13.87 -22.04
N GLY A 212 6.70 14.59 -23.13
CA GLY A 212 7.83 14.53 -24.03
C GLY A 212 8.33 15.90 -24.46
N GLY A 213 9.52 15.89 -25.03
CA GLY A 213 10.17 17.13 -25.40
C GLY A 213 11.53 16.93 -26.04
N ARG A 214 12.31 18.02 -26.05
CA ARG A 214 13.68 18.05 -26.57
C ARG A 214 14.63 18.71 -25.59
N VAL A 215 15.84 18.18 -25.53
CA VAL A 215 17.00 18.81 -24.91
C VAL A 215 17.91 19.32 -26.03
N LEU A 216 18.26 20.60 -25.97
CA LEU A 216 18.96 21.34 -27.02
C LEU A 216 20.21 22.02 -26.44
N THR A 217 21.24 22.16 -27.28
CA THR A 217 22.35 23.08 -27.01
C THR A 217 21.91 24.53 -27.27
N ALA A 218 22.71 25.52 -26.85
CA ALA A 218 22.44 26.94 -27.11
C ALA A 218 22.24 27.27 -28.61
N ASN A 219 22.83 26.47 -29.51
CA ASN A 219 22.71 26.65 -30.96
C ASN A 219 21.50 25.88 -31.57
N GLY A 220 20.59 25.38 -30.74
CA GLY A 220 19.39 24.66 -31.18
C GLY A 220 19.62 23.21 -31.64
N LYS A 221 20.84 22.68 -31.49
CA LYS A 221 21.15 21.28 -31.85
C LYS A 221 20.62 20.34 -30.77
N GLY A 222 20.02 19.23 -31.17
CA GLY A 222 19.60 18.18 -30.24
C GLY A 222 20.77 17.61 -29.44
N LEU A 223 20.65 17.60 -28.11
CA LEU A 223 21.65 17.03 -27.23
C LEU A 223 21.34 15.55 -26.98
N THR A 224 22.20 14.67 -27.50
CA THR A 224 22.09 13.22 -27.35
C THR A 224 22.64 12.73 -26.00
N ASN A 225 22.12 11.62 -25.49
CA ASN A 225 22.58 10.97 -24.26
C ASN A 225 22.51 11.82 -22.99
N ALA A 226 21.76 12.92 -23.00
CA ALA A 226 21.39 13.62 -21.77
C ALA A 226 20.39 12.76 -21.00
N ILE A 227 20.46 12.78 -19.67
CA ILE A 227 19.52 12.07 -18.79
C ILE A 227 18.48 13.08 -18.34
N VAL A 228 17.23 12.86 -18.74
CA VAL A 228 16.08 13.60 -18.22
C VAL A 228 15.50 12.81 -17.07
N THR A 229 15.31 13.45 -15.92
CA THR A 229 14.68 12.87 -14.74
C THR A 229 13.35 13.56 -14.50
N LEU A 230 12.28 12.78 -14.43
CA LEU A 230 10.96 13.20 -13.97
C LEU A 230 10.84 12.84 -12.49
N THR A 231 10.48 13.80 -11.66
CA THR A 231 10.18 13.62 -10.24
C THR A 231 8.75 14.06 -9.99
N THR A 232 7.92 13.17 -9.47
CA THR A 232 6.53 13.44 -9.10
C THR A 232 6.44 14.12 -7.74
N ALA A 233 5.27 14.66 -7.40
CA ALA A 233 5.03 15.29 -6.10
C ALA A 233 5.21 14.35 -4.89
N ASN A 234 5.04 13.04 -5.10
CA ASN A 234 5.27 12.01 -4.07
C ASN A 234 6.75 11.58 -3.97
N GLY A 235 7.64 12.15 -4.78
CA GLY A 235 9.08 11.86 -4.79
C GLY A 235 9.50 10.66 -5.64
N GLU A 236 8.58 9.99 -6.34
CA GLU A 236 8.92 8.95 -7.31
C GLU A 236 9.71 9.55 -8.48
N THR A 237 10.75 8.85 -8.93
CA THR A 237 11.61 9.32 -10.02
C THR A 237 11.65 8.35 -11.19
N ARG A 238 11.54 8.88 -12.41
CA ARG A 238 11.71 8.13 -13.67
C ARG A 238 12.77 8.81 -14.52
N THR A 239 13.56 8.03 -15.28
CA THR A 239 14.61 8.58 -16.13
C THR A 239 14.46 8.16 -17.59
N ALA A 240 14.78 9.08 -18.49
CA ALA A 240 14.83 8.86 -19.93
C ALA A 240 16.14 9.39 -20.51
N ARG A 241 16.73 8.67 -21.46
CA ARG A 241 17.90 9.16 -22.21
C ARG A 241 17.44 9.81 -23.51
N THR A 242 18.02 10.95 -23.83
CA THR A 242 17.70 11.65 -25.07
C THR A 242 18.28 10.94 -26.29
N SER A 243 17.50 10.91 -27.37
CA SER A 243 17.92 10.42 -28.70
C SER A 243 18.91 11.37 -29.38
N PHE A 244 19.42 10.98 -30.56
CA PHE A 244 20.31 11.83 -31.37
C PHE A 244 19.70 13.19 -31.77
N LYS A 245 18.36 13.31 -31.83
CA LYS A 245 17.64 14.58 -32.08
C LYS A 245 17.33 15.37 -30.80
N GLY A 246 17.81 14.89 -29.65
CA GLY A 246 17.54 15.44 -28.33
C GLY A 246 16.20 15.05 -27.74
N ARG A 247 15.42 14.15 -28.37
CA ARG A 247 14.06 13.82 -27.92
C ARG A 247 14.07 12.92 -26.69
N PHE A 248 13.14 13.16 -25.77
CA PHE A 248 12.80 12.30 -24.62
C PHE A 248 11.28 12.18 -24.49
N GLY A 249 10.83 11.19 -23.69
CA GLY A 249 9.41 11.01 -23.38
C GLY A 249 9.21 10.14 -22.15
N PHE A 250 8.12 10.41 -21.45
CA PHE A 250 7.54 9.64 -20.36
C PHE A 250 6.06 9.40 -20.70
N ALA A 251 5.55 8.21 -20.46
CA ALA A 251 4.15 7.86 -20.59
C ALA A 251 3.59 7.47 -19.22
N ASP A 252 2.28 7.29 -19.09
CA ASP A 252 1.67 6.82 -17.83
C ASP A 252 1.89 7.79 -16.67
N ILE A 253 1.80 9.10 -16.94
CA ILE A 253 1.78 10.14 -15.90
C ILE A 253 0.33 10.37 -15.46
N GLY A 254 0.12 10.54 -14.15
CA GLY A 254 -1.21 10.81 -13.60
C GLY A 254 -1.77 12.15 -14.07
N SER A 255 -3.06 12.15 -14.44
CA SER A 255 -3.76 13.41 -14.74
C SER A 255 -3.87 14.28 -13.47
N GLY A 256 -3.59 15.57 -13.63
CA GLY A 256 -3.50 16.54 -12.53
C GLY A 256 -2.21 16.44 -11.71
N GLU A 257 -1.30 15.53 -12.02
CA GLU A 257 -0.07 15.35 -11.26
C GLU A 257 0.92 16.48 -11.56
N THR A 258 1.52 17.05 -10.51
CA THR A 258 2.61 18.01 -10.68
C THR A 258 3.94 17.26 -10.71
N VAL A 259 4.73 17.52 -11.74
CA VAL A 259 6.04 16.88 -11.95
C VAL A 259 7.14 17.93 -12.14
N ILE A 260 8.35 17.57 -11.74
CA ILE A 260 9.58 18.33 -11.96
C ILE A 260 10.44 17.56 -12.95
N LEU A 261 10.83 18.22 -14.03
CA LEU A 261 11.78 17.71 -15.00
C LEU A 261 13.14 18.36 -14.80
N SER A 262 14.18 17.55 -14.67
CA SER A 262 15.58 18.00 -14.61
C SER A 262 16.43 17.28 -15.65
N VAL A 263 17.48 17.94 -16.13
CA VAL A 263 18.37 17.39 -17.16
C VAL A 263 19.79 17.33 -16.63
N LYS A 264 20.39 16.14 -16.67
CA LYS A 264 21.81 15.90 -16.37
C LYS A 264 22.59 15.63 -17.65
N SER A 265 23.65 16.41 -17.86
CA SER A 265 24.61 16.26 -18.95
C SER A 265 26.04 16.41 -18.42
N LYS A 266 27.02 15.94 -19.19
CA LYS A 266 28.45 16.05 -18.83
C LYS A 266 29.02 17.45 -18.98
N HIS A 267 28.50 18.24 -19.93
CA HIS A 267 29.13 19.49 -20.38
C HIS A 267 28.16 20.68 -20.44
N TYR A 268 26.90 20.49 -20.09
CA TYR A 268 25.86 21.50 -20.23
C TYR A 268 25.01 21.56 -18.96
N GLN A 269 24.59 22.76 -18.59
CA GLN A 269 23.68 23.03 -17.47
C GLN A 269 22.29 23.39 -17.99
N PHE A 270 21.27 23.07 -17.20
CA PHE A 270 19.87 23.29 -17.55
C PHE A 270 19.08 23.67 -16.29
N GLU A 271 18.15 24.60 -16.43
CA GLU A 271 17.15 24.87 -15.41
C GLU A 271 16.15 23.71 -15.34
N SER A 272 15.72 23.37 -14.13
CA SER A 272 14.61 22.42 -13.93
C SER A 272 13.28 23.10 -14.24
N GLN A 273 12.33 22.35 -14.76
CA GLN A 273 11.00 22.86 -15.11
C GLN A 273 9.94 22.07 -14.35
N ALA A 274 9.04 22.78 -13.65
CA ALA A 274 7.87 22.19 -13.02
C ALA A 274 6.65 22.37 -13.94
N LEU A 275 5.84 21.32 -14.09
CA LEU A 275 4.60 21.36 -14.85
C LEU A 275 3.50 20.51 -14.21
N SER A 276 2.25 20.86 -14.50
CA SER A 276 1.08 20.05 -14.16
C SER A 276 0.67 19.22 -15.38
N ALA A 277 0.62 17.90 -15.21
CA ALA A 277 0.21 16.94 -16.22
C ALA A 277 -1.32 16.94 -16.36
N ASN A 278 -1.88 17.93 -17.05
CA ASN A 278 -3.33 18.02 -17.27
C ASN A 278 -3.75 17.36 -18.60
N GLU A 279 -2.85 17.37 -19.59
CA GLU A 279 -3.00 16.76 -20.92
C GLU A 279 -1.63 16.34 -21.47
N ASP A 280 -1.59 15.64 -22.61
CA ASP A 280 -0.35 15.27 -23.30
C ASP A 280 0.51 16.50 -23.65
N VAL A 281 1.76 16.51 -23.18
CA VAL A 281 2.71 17.60 -23.44
C VAL A 281 3.91 17.05 -24.19
N ASN A 282 4.03 17.31 -25.49
CA ASN A 282 5.13 16.77 -26.32
C ASN A 282 6.19 17.81 -26.74
N ASN A 283 6.06 19.05 -26.27
CA ASN A 283 6.81 20.21 -26.77
C ASN A 283 7.69 20.90 -25.71
N ILE A 284 8.04 20.19 -24.64
CA ILE A 284 8.92 20.75 -23.60
C ILE A 284 10.33 20.94 -24.18
N ASN A 285 10.93 22.11 -24.00
CA ASN A 285 12.27 22.39 -24.45
C ASN A 285 13.18 22.77 -23.29
N PHE A 286 14.29 22.05 -23.18
CA PHE A 286 15.44 22.43 -22.36
C PHE A 286 16.53 22.98 -23.27
N THR A 287 16.99 24.21 -23.03
CA THR A 287 18.11 24.81 -23.76
C THR A 287 19.26 24.99 -22.80
N ALA A 288 20.46 24.57 -23.22
CA ALA A 288 21.66 24.69 -22.40
C ALA A 288 22.01 26.16 -22.13
N GLN A 289 22.40 26.45 -20.89
CA GLN A 289 23.03 27.71 -20.49
C GLN A 289 24.55 27.65 -20.65
#